data_AF-A0A377A881-F1
#
_entry.id   AF-A0A377A881-F1
#
_cell.length_a   1.000
_cell.length_b   1.000
_cell.length_c   1.000
_cell.angle_alpha   90.00
_cell.angle_beta   90.00
_cell.angle_gamma   90.00
#
_symmetry.space_group_name_H-M   'P 1'
#
loop_
_entity.id
_entity.type
_entity.pdbx_description
1 polymer ?
#
loop_
_entity_poly.entity_id
_entity_poly.type
_entity_poly.pdbx_seq_one_letter_code
_entity_poly.pdbx_strand_id
1 'polypeptide(L)' 'MIRQNWGKASRIVDAAGRYIEFCKATFPNELSLSELKIVVDCANGATYHIAPNVLRELGRTLSLSVVSQTV' A
#
# COMPACT_ATOMS: atom_id res chain seq x y z
N MET A 1 -7.58 -44.97 -8.83
CA MET A 1 -7.70 -43.65 -9.49
C MET A 1 -7.96 -42.62 -8.40
N ILE A 2 -6.96 -41.84 -7.99
CA ILE A 2 -7.07 -40.90 -6.86
C ILE A 2 -7.53 -39.54 -7.42
N ARG A 3 -8.69 -39.05 -6.98
CA ARG A 3 -9.16 -37.69 -7.29
C ARG A 3 -8.33 -36.71 -6.47
N GLN A 4 -7.50 -35.90 -7.12
CA GLN A 4 -6.77 -34.85 -6.43
C GLN A 4 -7.69 -33.64 -6.20
N ASN A 5 -7.94 -33.32 -4.94
CA ASN A 5 -8.79 -32.20 -4.52
C ASN A 5 -7.93 -30.93 -4.37
N TRP A 6 -7.75 -30.17 -5.45
CA TRP A 6 -7.05 -28.87 -5.40
C TRP A 6 -8.09 -27.74 -5.36
N GLY A 7 -7.91 -26.80 -4.44
CA GLY A 7 -8.76 -25.60 -4.35
C GLY A 7 -8.62 -24.71 -5.59
N LYS A 8 -9.67 -23.95 -5.92
CA LYS A 8 -9.66 -22.98 -7.03
C LYS A 8 -9.08 -21.65 -6.54
N ALA A 9 -8.11 -21.09 -7.27
CA ALA A 9 -7.59 -19.75 -7.04
C ALA A 9 -8.38 -18.71 -7.84
N SER A 10 -8.67 -17.56 -7.24
CA SER A 10 -9.26 -16.39 -7.91
C SER A 10 -8.46 -15.14 -7.58
N ARG A 11 -8.45 -14.18 -8.50
CA ARG A 11 -7.75 -12.90 -8.32
C ARG A 11 -8.72 -11.87 -7.76
N ILE A 12 -8.33 -11.22 -6.67
CA ILE A 12 -9.04 -10.09 -6.10
C ILE A 12 -8.39 -8.83 -6.66
N VAL A 13 -9.10 -8.14 -7.56
CA VAL A 13 -8.56 -6.99 -8.31
C VAL A 13 -8.55 -5.72 -7.46
N ASP A 14 -9.49 -5.59 -6.53
CA ASP A 14 -9.72 -4.41 -5.69
C ASP A 14 -9.02 -4.47 -4.32
N ALA A 15 -8.23 -5.52 -4.06
CA ALA A 15 -7.58 -5.74 -2.76
C ALA A 15 -6.71 -4.54 -2.33
N ALA A 16 -6.01 -3.93 -3.29
CA ALA A 16 -5.19 -2.74 -3.06
C ALA A 16 -6.03 -1.56 -2.54
N GLY A 17 -7.16 -1.25 -3.21
CA GLY A 17 -8.05 -0.16 -2.81
C GLY A 17 -8.70 -0.41 -1.46
N ARG A 18 -9.15 -1.65 -1.21
CA ARG A 18 -9.71 -2.04 0.09
C ARG A 18 -8.72 -1.87 1.24
N TYR A 19 -7.45 -2.16 1.00
CA TYR A 19 -6.41 -1.96 2.00
C TYR A 19 -6.12 -0.46 2.25
N ILE A 20 -6.14 0.37 1.20
CA ILE A 20 -5.99 1.83 1.34
C ILE A 20 -7.10 2.42 2.22
N GLU A 21 -8.36 2.05 1.96
CA GLU A 21 -9.50 2.51 2.78
C GLU A 21 -9.41 2.04 4.23
N PHE A 22 -8.97 0.80 4.45
CA PHE A 22 -8.73 0.29 5.80
C PHE A 22 -7.68 1.14 6.55
N CYS A 23 -6.56 1.47 5.89
CA CYS A 23 -5.53 2.32 6.49
C CYS A 23 -6.06 3.71 6.82
N LYS A 24 -6.87 4.32 5.94
CA LYS A 24 -7.49 5.63 6.19
C LYS A 24 -8.45 5.59 7.37
N ALA A 25 -9.31 4.57 7.42
CA ALA A 25 -10.27 4.41 8.51
C ALA A 25 -9.63 4.16 9.89
N THR A 26 -8.38 3.66 9.91
CA THR A 26 -7.62 3.44 11.15
C THR A 26 -6.88 4.70 11.61
N PHE A 27 -6.73 5.70 10.75
CA PHE A 27 -6.06 6.95 11.09
C PHE A 27 -7.01 7.91 11.83
N PRO A 28 -6.61 8.52 12.96
CA PRO A 28 -7.50 9.44 13.70
C PRO A 28 -7.97 10.61 12.84
N ASN A 29 -9.28 10.88 12.86
CA ASN A 29 -9.89 11.92 12.02
C ASN A 29 -9.48 13.34 12.43
N GLU A 30 -9.03 13.54 13.67
CA GLU A 30 -8.56 14.84 14.16
C GLU A 30 -7.13 15.17 13.72
N LEU A 31 -6.41 14.18 13.17
CA LEU A 31 -5.04 14.34 12.71
C LEU A 31 -5.00 14.50 11.19
N SER A 32 -4.05 15.30 10.71
CA SER A 32 -3.73 15.44 9.31
C SER A 32 -2.23 15.28 9.12
N LEU A 33 -1.84 14.74 7.97
CA LEU A 33 -0.44 14.62 7.60
C LEU A 33 0.01 15.76 6.66
N SER A 34 -0.86 16.72 6.32
CA SER A 34 -0.63 17.76 5.31
C SER A 34 0.64 18.58 5.52
N GLU A 35 0.98 18.91 6.77
CA GLU A 35 2.11 19.80 7.10
C GLU A 35 3.46 19.09 7.22
N LEU A 36 3.52 17.80 6.88
CA LEU A 36 4.70 17.00 7.12
C LEU A 36 5.28 16.47 5.81
N LYS A 37 6.59 16.58 5.60
CA LYS A 37 7.30 15.86 4.53
C LYS A 37 7.62 14.42 4.98
N ILE A 38 7.21 13.41 4.21
CA ILE A 38 7.63 12.01 4.41
C ILE A 38 8.55 11.59 3.29
N VAL A 39 9.59 10.85 3.67
CA VAL A 39 10.30 9.94 2.78
C VAL A 39 9.88 8.52 3.13
N VAL A 40 9.41 7.78 2.14
CA VAL A 40 9.09 6.35 2.25
C VAL A 40 10.08 5.59 1.38
N ASP A 41 10.73 4.60 1.98
CA ASP A 41 11.55 3.61 1.28
C ASP A 41 10.81 2.27 1.31
N CYS A 42 10.39 1.81 0.14
CA CYS A 42 9.70 0.53 0.00
C CYS A 42 10.65 -0.64 -0.28
N ALA A 43 11.97 -0.41 -0.40
CA ALA A 43 12.97 -1.42 -0.71
C ALA A 43 12.60 -2.34 -1.90
N ASN A 44 11.90 -1.79 -2.91
CA ASN A 44 11.31 -2.52 -4.04
C ASN A 44 10.41 -3.72 -3.66
N GLY A 45 9.87 -3.72 -2.44
CA GLY A 45 8.95 -4.73 -1.96
C GLY A 45 7.53 -4.55 -2.50
N ALA A 46 6.62 -5.46 -2.12
CA ALA A 46 5.24 -5.49 -2.60
C ALA A 46 4.44 -4.21 -2.30
N THR A 47 4.91 -3.37 -1.38
CA THR A 47 4.25 -2.13 -0.95
C THR A 47 4.58 -0.91 -1.81
N TYR A 48 5.48 -1.02 -2.81
CA TYR A 48 5.95 0.12 -3.61
C TYR A 48 4.82 0.94 -4.25
N HIS A 49 3.71 0.30 -4.60
CA HIS A 49 2.55 0.94 -5.22
C HIS A 49 1.45 1.30 -4.21
N ILE A 50 1.50 0.76 -2.98
CA ILE A 50 0.45 0.95 -1.96
C ILE A 50 0.83 2.09 -1.01
N ALA A 51 2.05 2.06 -0.47
CA ALA A 51 2.48 3.03 0.54
C ALA A 51 2.40 4.49 0.07
N PRO A 52 2.78 4.84 -1.18
CA PRO A 52 2.60 6.20 -1.66
C PRO A 52 1.13 6.61 -1.80
N ASN A 53 0.24 5.67 -2.14
CA ASN A 53 -1.18 5.96 -2.34
C ASN A 53 -1.89 6.23 -1.01
N VAL A 54 -1.65 5.39 0.01
CA VAL A 54 -2.19 5.61 1.37
C VAL A 54 -1.79 6.99 1.90
N LEU A 55 -0.50 7.33 1.80
CA LEU A 55 0.01 8.59 2.35
C LEU A 55 -0.49 9.81 1.57
N ARG A 56 -0.69 9.69 0.25
CA ARG A 56 -1.25 10.76 -0.58
C ARG A 56 -2.70 11.04 -0.20
N GLU A 57 -3.50 9.99 0.01
CA GLU A 57 -4.91 10.13 0.38
C GLU A 57 -5.11 10.68 1.79
N LEU A 58 -4.14 10.52 2.69
CA LEU A 58 -4.10 11.17 4.01
C LEU A 58 -3.62 12.64 3.96
N GLY A 59 -3.48 13.22 2.76
CA GLY A 59 -3.25 14.65 2.55
C GLY A 59 -1.79 15.08 2.40
N ARG A 60 -0.84 14.17 2.17
CA ARG A 60 0.61 14.49 2.16
C ARG A 60 1.15 14.92 0.78
N THR A 61 2.08 15.86 0.78
CA THR A 61 3.04 16.06 -0.33
C THR A 61 4.19 15.06 -0.19
N LEU A 62 4.34 14.13 -1.13
CA LEU A 62 5.32 13.05 -1.06
C LEU A 62 6.54 13.32 -1.93
N SER A 63 7.74 13.18 -1.36
CA SER A 63 8.98 12.97 -2.11
C SER A 63 9.34 11.50 -1.98
N LEU A 64 8.89 10.68 -2.93
CA LEU A 64 9.22 9.26 -2.96
C LEU A 64 10.69 9.11 -3.33
N SER A 65 11.54 8.80 -2.36
CA SER A 65 12.91 8.37 -2.64
C SER A 65 12.88 6.86 -2.84
N VAL A 66 12.57 6.42 -4.06
CA VAL A 66 12.90 5.05 -4.45
C VAL A 66 14.42 5.04 -4.56
N VAL A 67 15.12 4.58 -3.52
CA VAL A 67 16.54 4.30 -3.68
C VAL A 67 16.59 3.06 -4.57
N SER A 68 16.73 3.28 -5.87
CA SER A 68 17.11 2.24 -6.81
C SER A 68 18.49 1.77 -6.37
N GLN A 69 18.54 0.72 -5.56
CA GLN A 69 19.76 -0.05 -5.43
C GLN A 69 19.58 -1.31 -6.26
N THR A 70 20.31 -1.31 -7.36
CA THR A 70 20.85 -2.51 -8.00
C THR A 70 21.27 -3.51 -6.93
N VAL A 71 20.64 -4.68 -6.93
CA VAL A 71 21.31 -5.95 -6.64
C VAL A 71 21.03 -6.89 -7.80
#